data_AF-A0A1N7IBS6-F1
#
_entry.id   AF-A0A1N7IBS6-F1
#
_cell.length_a   1.000
_cell.length_b   1.000
_cell.length_c   1.000
_cell.angle_alpha   90.00
_cell.angle_beta   90.00
_cell.angle_gamma   90.00
#
_symmetry.space_group_name_H-M   'P 1'
#
loop_
_entity.id
_entity.type
_entity.pdbx_description
1 polymer ?
#
loop_
_entity_poly.entity_id
_entity_poly.type
_entity_poly.pdbx_seq_one_letter_code
_entity_poly.pdbx_strand_id
1 'polypeptide(L)'
;MTGINFSPQIWWSAMDRAVEFANHMGKNLIQDFNFKNWLQNGSIEHNSLEIYQVSELEDILTGKYEYLQNNDYYYRVFFKNSYGKNVYASNISDLESKIFGQENVQIEYEFRIDALNHYITLHLNNWLTYGDYDDWFRWRLYYYFLVNKLDEQLSGIFNYYWSTILSQLNIQTHLFKSVEHYKKFRDEYEEINKNSDTFFLAHQKKLQLKKL
;
A
#
# COMPACT_ATOMS: atom_id res chain seq x y z
N MET A 1 2.64 7.13 29.54
CA MET A 1 3.30 7.27 28.22
C MET A 1 2.49 8.27 27.42
N THR A 2 3.08 9.41 27.07
CA THR A 2 2.55 10.34 26.06
C THR A 2 3.01 9.82 24.70
N GLY A 3 2.19 9.00 24.05
CA GLY A 3 2.48 8.42 22.73
C GLY A 3 1.73 9.14 21.62
N ILE A 4 2.20 8.98 20.39
CA ILE A 4 1.46 9.40 19.20
C ILE A 4 0.14 8.62 19.17
N ASN A 5 -0.99 9.34 19.16
CA ASN A 5 -2.31 8.72 19.17
C ASN A 5 -2.62 8.16 17.78
N PHE A 6 -2.31 6.89 17.55
CA PHE A 6 -2.66 6.17 16.34
C PHE A 6 -3.78 5.18 16.65
N SER A 7 -5.03 5.63 16.49
CA SER A 7 -6.20 4.81 16.80
C SER A 7 -6.84 4.26 15.52
N PRO A 8 -7.51 3.09 15.60
CA PRO A 8 -8.31 2.57 14.47
C PRO A 8 -9.37 3.57 13.98
N GLN A 9 -9.85 4.49 14.83
CA GLN A 9 -10.83 5.50 14.44
C GLN A 9 -10.27 6.51 13.43
N ILE A 10 -8.98 6.84 13.52
CA ILE A 10 -8.30 7.70 12.52
C ILE A 10 -8.35 7.04 11.15
N TRP A 11 -8.11 5.72 11.10
CA TRP A 11 -8.17 4.92 9.87
C TRP A 11 -9.56 4.94 9.25
N TRP A 12 -10.58 4.59 10.04
CA TRP A 12 -11.97 4.54 9.54
C TRP A 12 -12.44 5.91 9.05
N SER A 13 -12.17 6.97 9.82
CA SER A 13 -12.50 8.36 9.45
C SER A 13 -11.83 8.79 8.14
N ALA A 14 -10.54 8.50 7.98
CA ALA A 14 -9.82 8.80 6.75
C ALA A 14 -10.35 7.98 5.56
N MET A 15 -10.70 6.71 5.78
CA MET A 15 -11.21 5.84 4.72
C MET A 15 -12.59 6.30 4.25
N ASP A 16 -13.48 6.70 5.17
CA ASP A 16 -14.80 7.24 4.82
C ASP A 16 -14.68 8.52 3.97
N ARG A 17 -13.75 9.43 4.32
CA ARG A 17 -13.46 10.63 3.51
C ARG A 17 -12.90 10.29 2.14
N ALA A 18 -12.00 9.31 2.07
CA ALA A 18 -11.45 8.85 0.79
C ALA A 18 -12.52 8.18 -0.10
N VAL A 19 -13.47 7.45 0.50
CA VAL A 19 -14.63 6.88 -0.21
C VAL A 19 -15.55 7.99 -0.73
N GLU A 20 -15.86 9.00 0.09
CA GLU A 20 -16.64 10.16 -0.35
C GLU A 20 -15.97 10.88 -1.52
N PHE A 21 -14.65 11.10 -1.41
CA PHE A 21 -13.85 11.67 -2.48
C PHE A 21 -13.86 10.81 -3.75
N ALA A 22 -13.66 9.49 -3.62
CA ALA A 22 -13.75 8.55 -4.73
C ALA A 22 -15.13 8.56 -5.39
N ASN A 23 -16.21 8.66 -4.61
CA ASN A 23 -17.58 8.77 -5.12
C ASN A 23 -17.80 10.06 -5.92
N HIS A 24 -17.20 11.18 -5.50
CA HIS A 24 -17.21 12.41 -6.28
C HIS A 24 -16.44 12.26 -7.60
N MET A 25 -15.34 11.50 -7.62
CA MET A 25 -14.62 11.13 -8.84
C MET A 25 -15.39 10.11 -9.70
N GLY A 26 -16.27 9.32 -9.07
CA GLY A 26 -17.07 8.21 -9.58
C GLY A 26 -18.08 8.51 -10.69
N LYS A 27 -18.22 9.76 -11.14
CA LYS A 27 -18.79 10.00 -12.47
C LYS A 27 -17.83 9.61 -13.62
N ASN A 28 -16.54 9.38 -13.33
CA ASN A 28 -15.52 8.98 -14.32
C ASN A 28 -14.78 7.67 -13.99
N LEU A 29 -14.83 7.17 -12.74
CA LEU A 29 -14.40 5.81 -12.42
C LEU A 29 -15.49 4.82 -12.86
N ILE A 30 -15.16 3.52 -12.98
CA ILE A 30 -16.16 2.47 -13.29
C ILE A 30 -17.34 2.63 -12.32
N GLN A 31 -18.58 2.60 -12.83
CA GLN A 31 -19.81 2.90 -12.08
C GLN A 31 -19.97 2.09 -10.78
N ASP A 32 -19.28 0.95 -10.69
CA ASP A 32 -19.32 0.01 -9.56
C ASP A 32 -18.05 0.04 -8.69
N PHE A 33 -17.12 0.98 -8.92
CA PHE A 33 -15.89 1.05 -8.15
C PHE A 33 -16.15 1.57 -6.73
N ASN A 34 -16.00 0.69 -5.75
CA ASN A 34 -16.05 1.02 -4.32
C ASN A 34 -14.65 0.95 -3.71
N PHE A 35 -14.07 2.11 -3.39
CA PHE A 35 -12.71 2.21 -2.86
C PHE A 35 -12.49 1.42 -1.57
N LYS A 36 -13.49 1.37 -0.67
CA LYS A 36 -13.43 0.58 0.56
C LYS A 36 -13.37 -0.92 0.26
N ASN A 37 -14.26 -1.41 -0.61
CA ASN A 37 -14.24 -2.81 -1.02
C ASN A 37 -12.93 -3.15 -1.73
N TRP A 38 -12.37 -2.23 -2.51
CA TRP A 38 -11.08 -2.42 -3.16
C TRP A 38 -9.92 -2.46 -2.16
N LEU A 39 -9.89 -1.56 -1.16
CA LEU A 39 -8.89 -1.62 -0.09
C LEU A 39 -8.97 -2.91 0.73
N GLN A 40 -10.17 -3.47 0.89
CA GLN A 40 -10.41 -4.66 1.70
C GLN A 40 -10.24 -5.98 0.95
N ASN A 41 -10.54 -6.00 -0.35
CA ASN A 41 -10.65 -7.25 -1.12
C ASN A 41 -9.89 -7.20 -2.45
N GLY A 42 -9.31 -6.06 -2.82
CA GLY A 42 -8.57 -5.89 -4.06
C GLY A 42 -7.26 -6.68 -4.07
N SER A 43 -6.73 -6.89 -5.26
CA SER A 43 -5.41 -7.49 -5.48
C SER A 43 -4.61 -6.70 -6.53
N ILE A 44 -3.29 -6.83 -6.47
CA ILE A 44 -2.34 -6.30 -7.46
C ILE A 44 -1.45 -7.44 -7.95
N GLU A 45 -1.37 -7.60 -9.27
CA GLU A 45 -0.45 -8.52 -9.93
C GLU A 45 0.94 -7.88 -10.11
N HIS A 46 1.98 -8.70 -9.98
CA HIS A 46 3.36 -8.24 -10.03
C HIS A 46 4.35 -9.28 -10.58
N ASN A 47 5.19 -8.84 -11.52
CA ASN A 47 6.18 -9.69 -12.20
C ASN A 47 7.33 -10.18 -11.29
N SER A 48 7.84 -9.32 -10.41
CA SER A 48 8.92 -9.67 -9.48
C SER A 48 9.05 -8.58 -8.42
N LEU A 49 8.86 -8.88 -7.13
CA LEU A 49 9.12 -7.88 -6.09
C LEU A 49 10.65 -7.74 -5.93
N GLU A 50 11.33 -7.02 -6.83
CA GLU A 50 12.71 -6.60 -6.62
C GLU A 50 12.72 -5.47 -5.60
N ILE A 51 12.51 -5.82 -4.33
CA ILE A 51 12.80 -4.92 -3.22
C ILE A 51 14.33 -4.78 -3.17
N TYR A 52 14.83 -3.63 -3.61
CA TYR A 52 16.24 -3.27 -3.46
C TYR A 52 16.57 -2.97 -1.98
N GLN A 53 16.69 -4.03 -1.19
CA GLN A 53 17.77 -4.38 -0.25
C GLN A 53 17.36 -5.70 0.41
N VAL A 54 17.83 -6.78 -0.23
CA VAL A 54 17.37 -8.17 -0.09
C VAL A 54 17.94 -8.86 1.17
N SER A 55 19.02 -8.36 1.77
CA SER A 55 19.72 -9.05 2.87
C SER A 55 18.97 -9.07 4.21
N GLU A 56 17.88 -8.32 4.36
CA GLU A 56 17.09 -8.26 5.61
C GLU A 56 15.65 -8.76 5.46
N LEU A 57 15.26 -9.18 4.24
CA LEU A 57 13.99 -9.88 4.00
C LEU A 57 14.15 -11.41 4.06
N GLU A 58 15.37 -11.94 3.92
CA GLU A 58 15.63 -13.36 4.20
C GLU A 58 15.25 -13.72 5.65
N ASP A 59 15.44 -12.82 6.61
CA ASP A 59 15.02 -13.05 8.00
C ASP A 59 13.48 -12.95 8.20
N ILE A 60 12.77 -12.23 7.32
CA ILE A 60 11.30 -12.15 7.34
C ILE A 60 10.67 -13.36 6.65
N LEU A 61 11.34 -13.93 5.65
CA LEU A 61 10.77 -14.94 4.75
C LEU A 61 11.32 -16.36 4.93
N THR A 62 12.51 -16.56 5.54
CA THR A 62 13.23 -17.85 5.41
C THR A 62 13.65 -18.59 6.69
N GLY A 63 13.20 -18.27 7.91
CA GLY A 63 13.67 -19.13 9.02
C GLY A 63 12.99 -19.20 10.38
N LYS A 64 12.08 -18.30 10.78
CA LYS A 64 11.62 -18.29 12.20
C LYS A 64 10.12 -18.29 12.44
N TYR A 65 9.31 -18.24 11.38
CA TYR A 65 7.89 -18.00 11.55
C TYR A 65 7.06 -18.92 10.65
N GLU A 66 6.94 -20.19 11.02
CA GLU A 66 5.91 -21.11 10.50
C GLU A 66 4.51 -20.48 10.55
N TYR A 67 4.27 -19.52 11.45
CA TYR A 67 3.00 -18.78 11.52
C TYR A 67 2.74 -17.85 10.32
N LEU A 68 3.76 -17.35 9.62
CA LEU A 68 3.56 -16.55 8.40
C LEU A 68 3.29 -17.40 7.17
N GLN A 69 3.72 -18.67 7.16
CA GLN A 69 3.31 -19.66 6.16
C GLN A 69 1.86 -20.14 6.40
N ASN A 70 1.37 -20.02 7.64
CA ASN A 70 0.01 -20.37 8.04
C ASN A 70 -0.98 -19.20 8.02
N ASN A 71 -0.54 -17.99 7.67
CA ASN A 71 -1.46 -16.88 7.44
C ASN A 71 -1.53 -16.53 5.96
N ASP A 72 -2.76 -16.42 5.46
CA ASP A 72 -3.17 -16.11 4.09
C ASP A 72 -2.75 -14.69 3.59
N TYR A 73 -1.57 -14.18 3.97
CA TYR A 73 -1.15 -12.80 3.69
C TYR A 73 -0.41 -12.60 2.36
N TYR A 74 0.12 -13.66 1.76
CA TYR A 74 0.45 -13.71 0.33
C TYR A 74 -0.66 -14.47 -0.35
N TYR A 75 -1.32 -13.84 -1.32
CA TYR A 75 -2.52 -14.48 -1.81
C TYR A 75 -2.17 -15.61 -2.75
N ARG A 76 -1.39 -15.36 -3.82
CA ARG A 76 -1.08 -16.39 -4.82
C ARG A 76 0.22 -16.13 -5.56
N VAL A 77 0.94 -17.21 -5.86
CA VAL A 77 1.90 -17.24 -6.97
C VAL A 77 1.18 -17.74 -8.20
N PHE A 78 1.53 -17.20 -9.36
CA PHE A 78 0.98 -17.69 -10.62
C PHE A 78 2.00 -17.58 -11.74
N PHE A 79 1.71 -18.24 -12.84
CA PHE A 79 2.39 -17.95 -14.10
C PHE A 79 1.36 -17.77 -15.20
N LYS A 80 1.76 -17.05 -16.24
CA LYS A 80 0.95 -16.91 -17.44
C LYS A 80 1.33 -18.00 -18.44
N ASN A 81 0.39 -18.88 -18.76
CA ASN A 81 0.65 -19.94 -19.72
C ASN A 81 0.72 -19.41 -21.16
N SER A 82 1.08 -20.28 -22.11
CA SER A 82 1.18 -19.94 -23.54
C SER A 82 -0.11 -19.40 -24.18
N TYR A 83 -1.28 -19.58 -23.54
CA TYR A 83 -2.57 -19.05 -23.97
C TYR A 83 -2.95 -17.73 -23.28
N GLY A 84 -2.05 -17.16 -22.48
CA GLY A 84 -2.32 -15.93 -21.74
C GLY A 84 -3.20 -16.11 -20.50
N LYS A 85 -3.45 -17.35 -20.05
CA LYS A 85 -4.24 -17.63 -18.84
C LYS A 85 -3.34 -17.71 -17.62
N ASN A 86 -3.80 -17.11 -16.52
CA ASN A 86 -3.14 -17.20 -15.22
C ASN A 86 -3.35 -18.60 -14.63
N VAL A 87 -2.26 -19.29 -14.32
CA VAL A 87 -2.24 -20.59 -13.64
C VAL A 87 -1.72 -20.35 -12.24
N TYR A 88 -2.64 -20.36 -11.28
CA TYR A 88 -2.35 -20.09 -9.87
C TYR A 88 -1.84 -21.34 -9.16
N ALA A 89 -0.95 -21.14 -8.19
CA ALA A 89 -0.47 -22.15 -7.28
C ALA A 89 -0.46 -21.63 -5.85
N SER A 90 -0.68 -22.55 -4.91
CA SER A 90 -0.70 -22.25 -3.47
C SER A 90 0.70 -22.10 -2.87
N ASN A 91 1.72 -22.71 -3.50
CA ASN A 91 3.12 -22.62 -3.07
C ASN A 91 4.07 -22.91 -4.26
N ILE A 92 5.38 -22.77 -4.03
CA ILE A 92 6.42 -22.96 -5.05
C ILE A 92 6.43 -24.40 -5.59
N SER A 93 6.25 -25.42 -4.74
CA SER A 93 6.24 -26.81 -5.18
C SER A 93 5.03 -27.15 -6.07
N ASP A 94 3.86 -26.62 -5.72
CA ASP A 94 2.66 -26.70 -6.55
C ASP A 94 2.87 -25.97 -7.89
N LEU A 95 3.53 -24.81 -7.86
CA LEU A 95 3.89 -24.04 -9.05
C LEU A 95 4.84 -24.82 -9.97
N GLU A 96 5.92 -25.38 -9.43
CA GLU A 96 6.89 -26.21 -10.17
C GLU A 96 6.22 -27.41 -10.86
N SER A 97 5.27 -28.06 -10.17
CA SER A 97 4.51 -29.18 -10.73
C SER A 97 3.64 -28.77 -11.92
N LYS A 98 3.13 -27.54 -11.91
CA LYS A 98 2.26 -26.97 -12.96
C LYS A 98 3.05 -26.36 -14.13
N ILE A 99 4.30 -25.97 -13.89
CA ILE A 99 5.22 -25.42 -14.90
C ILE A 99 5.89 -26.53 -15.73
N PHE A 100 5.85 -27.79 -15.26
CA PHE A 100 6.53 -28.91 -15.91
C PHE A 100 6.22 -29.00 -17.43
N GLY A 101 7.28 -28.92 -18.24
CA GLY A 101 7.21 -28.97 -19.71
C GLY A 101 6.88 -27.65 -20.41
N GLN A 102 6.79 -26.53 -19.68
CA GLN A 102 6.64 -25.20 -20.26
C GLN A 102 7.99 -24.46 -20.27
N GLU A 103 8.36 -23.90 -21.43
CA GLU A 103 9.58 -23.11 -21.60
C GLU A 103 9.32 -21.61 -21.36
N ASN A 104 10.31 -20.91 -20.78
CA ASN A 104 10.28 -19.45 -20.55
C ASN A 104 9.09 -18.95 -19.71
N VAL A 105 8.69 -19.72 -18.70
CA VAL A 105 7.59 -19.34 -17.82
C VAL A 105 8.01 -18.20 -16.89
N GLN A 106 7.35 -17.06 -17.02
CA GLN A 106 7.48 -15.95 -16.08
C GLN A 106 6.59 -16.19 -14.86
N ILE A 107 7.19 -16.29 -13.68
CA ILE A 107 6.47 -16.33 -12.41
C ILE A 107 6.03 -14.92 -12.05
N GLU A 108 4.79 -14.78 -11.62
CA GLU A 108 4.17 -13.56 -11.15
C GLU A 108 3.52 -13.78 -9.77
N TYR A 109 3.25 -12.69 -9.08
CA TYR A 109 2.73 -12.66 -7.71
C TYR A 109 1.46 -11.84 -7.66
N GLU A 110 0.47 -12.30 -6.91
CA GLU A 110 -0.75 -11.56 -6.60
C GLU A 110 -0.74 -11.17 -5.12
N PHE A 111 -0.70 -9.87 -4.86
CA PHE A 111 -0.74 -9.31 -3.51
C PHE A 111 -2.14 -8.81 -3.18
N ARG A 112 -2.62 -9.15 -2.00
CA ARG A 112 -3.85 -8.58 -1.44
C ARG A 112 -3.58 -7.17 -0.92
N ILE A 113 -4.46 -6.24 -1.28
CA ILE A 113 -4.30 -4.81 -0.95
C ILE A 113 -4.45 -4.56 0.55
N ASP A 114 -5.36 -5.24 1.21
CA ASP A 114 -5.57 -5.13 2.65
C ASP A 114 -4.33 -5.60 3.43
N ALA A 115 -3.68 -6.66 2.98
CA ALA A 115 -2.42 -7.15 3.56
C ALA A 115 -1.30 -6.10 3.42
N LEU A 116 -1.11 -5.53 2.24
CA LEU A 116 -0.13 -4.43 2.04
C LEU A 116 -0.46 -3.23 2.91
N ASN A 117 -1.73 -2.83 2.97
CA ASN A 117 -2.17 -1.71 3.79
C ASN A 117 -1.93 -1.99 5.28
N HIS A 118 -2.12 -3.23 5.74
CA HIS A 118 -1.77 -3.66 7.10
C HIS A 118 -0.27 -3.50 7.38
N TYR A 119 0.61 -3.92 6.47
CA TYR A 119 2.06 -3.73 6.63
C TYR A 119 2.45 -2.25 6.70
N ILE A 120 1.90 -1.42 5.82
CA ILE A 120 2.12 0.03 5.83
C ILE A 120 1.68 0.59 7.20
N THR A 121 0.52 0.19 7.70
CA THR A 121 -0.01 0.59 9.02
C THR A 121 0.91 0.22 10.17
N LEU A 122 1.31 -1.05 10.21
CA LEU A 122 2.09 -1.63 11.29
C LEU A 122 3.44 -0.94 11.41
N HIS A 123 4.16 -0.83 10.29
CA HIS A 123 5.47 -0.19 10.25
C HIS A 123 5.39 1.31 10.51
N LEU A 124 4.35 2.00 10.05
CA LEU A 124 4.13 3.40 10.43
C LEU A 124 3.97 3.52 11.95
N ASN A 125 3.12 2.70 12.56
CA ASN A 125 2.87 2.77 14.00
C ASN A 125 4.13 2.47 14.82
N ASN A 126 4.88 1.44 14.44
CA ASN A 126 6.16 1.11 15.09
C ASN A 126 7.17 2.23 14.92
N TRP A 127 7.30 2.80 13.72
CA TRP A 127 8.18 3.94 13.49
C TRP A 127 7.77 5.15 14.34
N LEU A 128 6.50 5.52 14.36
CA LEU A 128 5.99 6.63 15.16
C LEU A 128 6.23 6.41 16.67
N THR A 129 6.12 5.16 17.14
CA THR A 129 6.30 4.82 18.55
C THR A 129 7.77 4.76 18.96
N TYR A 130 8.62 4.12 18.16
CA TYR A 130 9.99 3.76 18.53
C TYR A 130 11.06 4.58 17.83
N GLY A 131 10.69 5.37 16.81
CA GLY A 131 11.59 6.18 15.99
C GLY A 131 12.68 5.37 15.29
N ASP A 132 12.40 4.10 14.96
CA ASP A 132 13.36 3.21 14.29
C ASP A 132 13.44 3.48 12.79
N TYR A 133 14.65 3.46 12.23
CA TYR A 133 14.88 3.70 10.81
C TYR A 133 14.29 2.58 9.95
N ASP A 134 14.40 1.33 10.40
CA ASP A 134 13.98 0.17 9.60
C ASP A 134 12.47 0.13 9.43
N ASP A 135 11.71 0.48 10.48
CA ASP A 135 10.26 0.62 10.39
C ASP A 135 9.85 1.75 9.46
N TRP A 136 10.53 2.91 9.50
CA TRP A 136 10.29 3.97 8.52
C TRP A 136 10.55 3.49 7.09
N PHE A 137 11.68 2.84 6.86
CA PHE A 137 12.10 2.38 5.54
C PHE A 137 11.08 1.37 4.98
N ARG A 138 10.65 0.40 5.79
CA ARG A 138 9.63 -0.59 5.40
C ARG A 138 8.28 0.04 5.13
N TRP A 139 7.81 0.95 6.00
CA TRP A 139 6.60 1.72 5.77
C TRP A 139 6.62 2.42 4.40
N ARG A 140 7.70 3.18 4.15
CA ARG A 140 7.92 3.96 2.92
C ARG A 140 7.97 3.07 1.69
N LEU A 141 8.66 1.93 1.78
CA LEU A 141 8.77 0.93 0.73
C LEU A 141 7.40 0.38 0.31
N TYR A 142 6.62 -0.13 1.27
CA TYR A 142 5.29 -0.70 0.97
C TYR A 142 4.31 0.37 0.48
N TYR A 143 4.39 1.58 1.02
CA TYR A 143 3.61 2.73 0.56
C TYR A 143 3.87 3.02 -0.93
N TYR A 144 5.14 3.20 -1.31
CA TYR A 144 5.49 3.49 -2.69
C TYR A 144 5.21 2.33 -3.64
N PHE A 145 5.42 1.10 -3.17
CA PHE A 145 5.07 -0.08 -3.96
C PHE A 145 3.61 -0.02 -4.40
N LEU A 146 2.70 0.23 -3.45
CA LEU A 146 1.28 0.32 -3.72
C LEU A 146 0.99 1.53 -4.63
N VAL A 147 1.44 2.73 -4.27
CA VAL A 147 1.25 3.98 -5.07
C VAL A 147 1.69 3.84 -6.52
N ASN A 148 2.82 3.16 -6.79
CA ASN A 148 3.38 2.97 -8.12
C ASN A 148 2.66 1.90 -8.96
N LYS A 149 1.90 1.02 -8.31
CA LYS A 149 1.12 -0.03 -8.98
C LYS A 149 -0.31 0.38 -9.30
N LEU A 150 -0.77 1.45 -8.66
CA LEU A 150 -2.05 2.05 -8.96
C LEU A 150 -1.98 2.91 -10.23
N ASP A 151 -3.09 2.96 -10.96
CA ASP A 151 -3.28 4.00 -11.96
C ASP A 151 -3.32 5.40 -11.31
N GLU A 152 -3.21 6.45 -12.15
CA GLU A 152 -3.17 7.85 -11.69
C GLU A 152 -4.35 8.19 -10.76
N GLN A 153 -5.55 7.67 -11.03
CA GLN A 153 -6.74 8.02 -10.26
C GLN A 153 -6.75 7.32 -8.90
N LEU A 154 -6.51 6.02 -8.87
CA LEU A 154 -6.43 5.24 -7.64
C LEU A 154 -5.25 5.68 -6.76
N SER A 155 -4.11 5.99 -7.38
CA SER A 155 -2.94 6.54 -6.71
C SER A 155 -3.28 7.88 -6.05
N GLY A 156 -3.98 8.77 -6.75
CA GLY A 156 -4.44 10.04 -6.18
C GLY A 156 -5.38 9.88 -4.99
N ILE A 157 -6.36 8.98 -5.07
CA ILE A 157 -7.29 8.67 -3.97
C ILE A 157 -6.54 8.07 -2.78
N PHE A 158 -5.57 7.17 -3.03
CA PHE A 158 -4.76 6.55 -1.99
C PHE A 158 -3.84 7.56 -1.28
N ASN A 159 -3.20 8.47 -2.02
CA ASN A 159 -2.43 9.56 -1.43
C ASN A 159 -3.32 10.49 -0.57
N TYR A 160 -4.55 10.80 -1.03
CA TYR A 160 -5.51 11.60 -0.26
C TYR A 160 -5.93 10.91 1.04
N TYR A 161 -6.20 9.61 0.98
CA TYR A 161 -6.47 8.76 2.14
C TYR A 161 -5.34 8.87 3.18
N TRP A 162 -4.09 8.69 2.76
CA TRP A 162 -2.94 8.75 3.65
C TRP A 162 -2.63 10.16 4.17
N SER A 163 -2.78 11.21 3.35
CA SER A 163 -2.68 12.60 3.83
C SER A 163 -3.70 12.87 4.94
N THR A 164 -4.92 12.34 4.79
CA THR A 164 -5.97 12.45 5.80
C THR A 164 -5.64 11.70 7.09
N ILE A 165 -4.98 10.54 7.03
CA ILE A 165 -4.47 9.84 8.22
C ILE A 165 -3.41 10.69 8.91
N LEU A 166 -2.38 11.10 8.17
CA LEU A 166 -1.20 11.77 8.72
C LEU A 166 -1.54 13.14 9.33
N SER A 167 -2.47 13.89 8.72
CA SER A 167 -2.94 15.18 9.25
C SER A 167 -3.70 15.09 10.57
N GLN A 168 -4.25 13.91 10.91
CA GLN A 168 -4.94 13.67 12.17
C GLN A 168 -4.00 13.25 13.31
N LEU A 169 -2.74 12.95 13.00
CA LEU A 169 -1.75 12.61 14.02
C LEU A 169 -1.31 13.87 14.76
N ASN A 170 -1.16 13.76 16.08
CA ASN A 170 -0.71 14.88 16.90
C ASN A 170 0.77 15.18 16.62
N ILE A 171 1.04 16.33 16.00
CA ILE A 171 2.34 16.76 15.48
C ILE A 171 3.22 17.39 16.59
N GLN A 172 2.84 17.29 17.86
CA GLN A 172 3.62 17.87 18.95
C GLN A 172 5.00 17.21 19.05
N THR A 173 6.07 18.00 18.90
CA THR A 173 7.47 17.53 18.83
C THR A 173 7.90 16.66 20.01
N HIS A 174 7.36 16.90 21.21
CA HIS A 174 7.67 16.13 22.42
C HIS A 174 7.09 14.70 22.42
N LEU A 175 6.20 14.38 21.47
CA LEU A 175 5.67 13.02 21.27
C LEU A 175 6.60 12.15 20.42
N PHE A 176 7.61 12.75 19.79
CA PHE A 176 8.60 12.05 18.97
C PHE A 176 9.86 11.75 19.78
N LYS A 177 10.48 10.61 19.48
CA LYS A 177 11.75 10.18 20.10
C LYS A 177 12.91 11.19 19.95
N SER A 178 12.93 11.96 18.86
CA SER A 178 13.94 13.00 18.62
C SER A 178 13.44 14.09 17.67
N VAL A 179 14.19 15.19 17.59
CA VAL A 179 13.92 16.28 16.63
C VAL A 179 14.08 15.79 15.19
N GLU A 180 15.06 14.91 14.93
CA GLU A 180 15.27 14.29 13.62
C GLU A 180 14.08 13.42 13.22
N HIS A 181 13.55 12.62 14.16
CA HIS A 181 12.36 11.81 13.93
C HIS A 181 11.16 12.69 13.55
N TYR A 182 10.94 13.78 14.29
CA TYR A 182 9.90 14.76 13.98
C TYR A 182 10.06 15.40 12.59
N LYS A 183 11.27 15.88 12.27
CA LYS A 183 11.56 16.50 10.96
C LYS A 183 11.26 15.53 9.83
N LYS A 184 11.69 14.27 10.00
CA LYS A 184 11.46 13.22 9.03
C LYS A 184 9.97 12.94 8.84
N PHE A 185 9.20 12.82 9.92
CA PHE A 185 7.73 12.72 9.84
C PHE A 185 7.09 13.89 9.10
N ARG A 186 7.51 15.13 9.40
CA ARG A 186 7.00 16.33 8.73
C ARG A 186 7.29 16.28 7.23
N ASP A 187 8.52 15.98 6.84
CA ASP A 187 8.93 15.97 5.43
C ASP A 187 8.15 14.91 4.63
N GLU A 188 7.93 13.74 5.23
CA GLU A 188 7.09 12.66 4.71
C GLU A 188 5.62 13.09 4.52
N TYR A 189 5.05 13.74 5.53
CA TYR A 189 3.69 14.28 5.46
C TYR A 189 3.56 15.37 4.40
N GLU A 190 4.50 16.31 4.33
CA GLU A 190 4.50 17.38 3.32
C GLU A 190 4.56 16.83 1.90
N GLU A 191 5.35 15.78 1.66
CA GLU A 191 5.42 15.14 0.35
C GLU A 191 4.10 14.46 -0.03
N ILE A 192 3.55 13.63 0.85
CA ILE A 192 2.28 12.92 0.61
C ILE A 192 1.15 13.93 0.41
N ASN A 193 1.12 14.99 1.23
CA ASN A 193 0.12 16.04 1.10
C ASN A 193 0.25 16.81 -0.22
N LYS A 194 1.48 17.17 -0.64
CA LYS A 194 1.72 17.83 -1.93
C LYS A 194 1.26 16.97 -3.11
N ASN A 195 1.48 15.66 -3.07
CA ASN A 195 1.04 14.74 -4.11
C ASN A 195 -0.51 14.68 -4.17
N SER A 196 -1.15 14.63 -3.00
CA SER A 196 -2.61 14.71 -2.87
C SER A 196 -3.18 16.03 -3.42
N ASP A 197 -2.62 17.18 -3.03
CA ASP A 197 -3.08 18.50 -3.45
C ASP A 197 -2.91 18.72 -4.96
N THR A 198 -1.78 18.29 -5.51
CA THR A 198 -1.51 18.38 -6.95
C THR A 198 -2.54 17.59 -7.76
N PHE A 199 -2.86 16.39 -7.31
CA PHE A 199 -3.89 15.55 -7.92
C PHE A 199 -5.28 16.21 -7.83
N PHE A 200 -5.63 16.75 -6.66
CA PHE A 200 -6.90 17.43 -6.43
C PHE A 200 -7.08 18.64 -7.36
N LEU A 201 -6.07 19.50 -7.46
CA LEU A 201 -6.08 20.67 -8.36
C LEU A 201 -6.18 20.25 -9.84
N ALA A 202 -5.47 19.21 -10.25
CA ALA A 202 -5.55 18.66 -11.59
C ALA A 202 -6.96 18.13 -11.91
N HIS A 203 -7.60 17.46 -10.96
CA HIS A 203 -8.97 16.96 -11.10
C HIS A 203 -10.00 18.10 -11.21
N GLN A 204 -9.92 19.11 -10.34
CA GLN A 204 -10.80 20.28 -10.40
C GLN A 204 -10.69 21.01 -11.74
N LYS A 205 -9.47 21.18 -12.27
CA LYS A 205 -9.24 21.80 -13.58
C LYS A 205 -9.86 20.97 -14.72
N LYS A 206 -9.72 19.63 -14.69
CA LYS A 206 -10.38 18.73 -15.66
C LYS A 206 -11.91 18.87 -15.63
N LEU A 207 -12.52 19.01 -14.45
CA LEU A 207 -13.97 19.20 -14.30
C LEU A 207 -14.45 20.57 -14.81
N GLN A 208 -13.66 21.64 -14.65
CA GLN A 208 -13.98 22.96 -15.19
C GLN A 208 -13.96 22.98 -16.72
N LEU A 209 -12.98 22.29 -17.32
CA LEU A 209 -12.86 22.19 -18.77
C LEU A 209 -13.97 21.37 -19.43
N LYS A 210 -14.53 20.36 -18.75
CA LYS A 210 -15.68 19.57 -19.24
C LYS A 210 -17.02 20.34 -19.23
N LYS A 211 -17.08 21.52 -18.61
CA LYS A 211 -18.28 22.36 -18.52
C LYS A 211 -18.31 23.48 -19.58
N LEU A 212 -17.25 23.61 -20.39
CA LEU A 212 -17.11 24.53 -21.52
C LEU A 212 -17.32 23.78 -22.83
#